data_AF-A0A8J7R115-F1
#
_entry.id   AF-A0A8J7R115-F1
#
_cell.length_a   1.000
_cell.length_b   1.000
_cell.length_c   1.000
_cell.angle_alpha   90.00
_cell.angle_beta   90.00
_cell.angle_gamma   90.00
#
_symmetry.space_group_name_H-M   'P 1'
#
loop_
_entity.id
_entity.type
_entity.pdbx_description
1 polymer ?
#
loop_
_entity_poly.entity_id
_entity_poly.type
_entity_poly.pdbx_seq_one_letter_code
_entity_poly.pdbx_strand_id
1 'polypeptide(L)' 'MNPVERISLTEVRTRIRLLERTLCRPKPQGERMDVRSEYLMLRDIEDAMTEVKAA' A
#
# COMPACT_ATOMS: atom_id res chain seq x y z
N MET A 1 -0.34 -4.39 26.17
CA MET A 1 -0.24 -3.44 25.04
C MET A 1 0.37 -4.19 23.89
N ASN A 2 -0.39 -4.42 22.81
CA ASN A 2 0.17 -5.00 21.60
C ASN A 2 1.27 -4.06 21.09
N PRO A 3 2.48 -4.54 20.76
CA PRO A 3 3.41 -3.71 20.03
C PRO A 3 2.71 -3.34 18.74
N VAL A 4 2.50 -2.04 18.51
CA VAL A 4 2.05 -1.53 17.22
C VAL A 4 2.99 -2.14 16.19
N GLU A 5 2.51 -3.09 15.39
CA GLU A 5 3.32 -3.74 14.37
C GLU A 5 3.88 -2.63 13.49
N ARG A 6 5.17 -2.35 13.63
CA ARG A 6 5.85 -1.35 12.82
C ARG A 6 6.01 -1.95 11.44
N ILE A 7 5.10 -1.59 10.53
CA ILE A 7 5.26 -1.92 9.12
C ILE A 7 6.50 -1.20 8.57
N SER A 8 7.37 -1.95 7.89
CA SER A 8 8.56 -1.41 7.26
C SER A 8 8.25 -0.82 5.88
N LEU A 9 9.07 0.14 5.43
CA LEU A 9 8.96 0.71 4.07
C LEU A 9 9.08 -0.38 2.99
N THR A 10 9.87 -1.42 3.24
CA THR A 10 10.02 -2.57 2.32
C THR A 10 8.72 -3.37 2.21
N GLU A 11 8.01 -3.59 3.32
CA GLU A 11 6.71 -4.27 3.32
C GLU A 11 5.65 -3.45 2.57
N VAL A 12 5.58 -2.13 2.84
CA VAL A 12 4.70 -1.20 2.10
C VAL A 12 4.95 -1.29 0.59
N ARG A 13 6.21 -1.16 0.16
CA ARG A 13 6.60 -1.26 -1.26
C ARG A 13 6.32 -2.62 -1.88
N THR A 14 6.43 -3.68 -1.10
CA THR A 14 6.12 -5.04 -1.57
C THR A 14 4.62 -5.19 -1.79
N ARG A 15 3.81 -4.68 -0.87
CA ARG A 15 2.35 -4.72 -0.97
C ARG A 15 1.83 -3.87 -2.13
N ILE A 16 2.35 -2.65 -2.32
CA ILE A 16 2.04 -1.80 -3.48
C ILE A 16 2.23 -2.56 -4.80
N ARG A 17 3.39 -3.20 -4.99
CA ARG A 17 3.69 -3.98 -6.20
C ARG A 17 2.73 -5.15 -6.44
N LEU A 18 2.22 -5.78 -5.38
CA LEU A 18 1.20 -6.83 -5.48
C LEU A 18 -0.16 -6.26 -5.91
N LEU A 19 -0.55 -5.11 -5.36
CA LEU A 19 -1.80 -4.44 -5.72
C LEU A 19 -1.77 -3.92 -7.16
N GLU A 20 -0.64 -3.37 -7.63
CA GLU A 20 -0.46 -2.97 -9.03
C GLU A 20 -0.68 -4.14 -9.99
N ARG A 21 -0.06 -5.29 -9.72
CA ARG A 21 -0.28 -6.52 -10.51
C ARG A 21 -1.73 -7.00 -10.46
N THR A 22 -2.40 -6.79 -9.33
CA THR A 22 -3.80 -7.18 -9.13
C THR A 22 -4.74 -6.29 -9.94
N LEU A 23 -4.49 -4.98 -9.97
CA LEU A 23 -5.25 -4.00 -10.76
C LEU A 23 -5.09 -4.19 -12.27
N CYS A 24 -4.00 -4.80 -12.73
CA CYS A 24 -3.81 -5.15 -14.14
C CYS A 24 -4.69 -6.31 -14.63
N ARG A 25 -5.36 -7.05 -13.73
CA ARG A 25 -6.23 -8.17 -14.09
C ARG A 25 -7.69 -7.72 -14.12
N PRO A 26 -8.55 -8.30 -14.99
CA PRO A 26 -9.99 -8.07 -14.91
C PRO A 26 -10.54 -8.55 -13.57
N LYS A 27 -11.31 -7.70 -12.88
CA LYS A 27 -12.00 -8.03 -11.62
C LYS A 27 -13.38 -7.34 -11.59
N PRO A 28 -14.34 -7.85 -10.80
CA PRO A 28 -15.59 -7.14 -10.52
C PRO A 28 -15.33 -5.72 -10.00
N GLN A 29 -16.24 -4.78 -10.31
CA GLN A 29 -16.07 -3.37 -9.97
C GLN A 29 -15.84 -3.15 -8.47
N GLY A 30 -16.59 -3.84 -7.59
CA GLY A 30 -16.41 -3.74 -6.14
C GLY A 30 -14.99 -4.11 -5.70
N GLU A 31 -14.54 -5.31 -6.08
CA GLU A 31 -13.18 -5.76 -5.76
C GLU A 31 -12.09 -4.85 -6.33
N ARG A 32 -12.32 -4.25 -7.52
CA ARG A 32 -11.38 -3.29 -8.10
C ARG A 32 -11.29 -2.01 -7.27
N MET A 33 -12.41 -1.53 -6.74
CA MET A 33 -12.44 -0.35 -5.88
C MET A 33 -11.73 -0.61 -4.55
N ASP A 34 -11.93 -1.78 -3.95
CA ASP A 34 -11.26 -2.16 -2.70
C ASP A 34 -9.73 -2.21 -2.87
N VAL A 35 -9.27 -2.91 -3.92
CA VAL A 35 -7.83 -2.99 -4.25
C VAL A 35 -7.25 -1.60 -4.56
N ARG A 36 -8.00 -0.74 -5.26
CA ARG A 36 -7.58 0.64 -5.54
C ARG A 36 -7.48 1.47 -4.27
N SER A 37 -8.43 1.32 -3.35
CA SER A 37 -8.43 2.05 -2.08
C SER A 37 -7.23 1.65 -1.22
N GLU A 38 -6.94 0.35 -1.11
CA GLU A 38 -5.76 -0.15 -0.40
C GLU A 38 -4.46 0.36 -1.05
N TYR A 39 -4.40 0.37 -2.38
CA TYR A 39 -3.23 0.88 -3.12
C TYR A 39 -2.95 2.35 -2.82
N LEU A 40 -3.99 3.21 -2.87
CA LEU A 40 -3.84 4.64 -2.63
C LEU A 40 -3.38 4.91 -1.18
N MET A 41 -3.98 4.23 -0.21
CA MET A 41 -3.57 4.36 1.20
C MET A 41 -2.10 3.99 1.42
N LEU A 42 -1.63 2.91 0.79
CA LEU A 42 -0.23 2.49 0.92
C LEU A 42 0.74 3.44 0.21
N ARG A 43 0.32 4.08 -0.88
CA ARG A 43 1.11 5.14 -1.53
C ARG A 43 1.27 6.36 -0.63
N ASP A 44 0.18 6.80 0.01
CA ASP A 44 0.25 7.92 0.96
C ASP A 44 1.20 7.59 2.15
N ILE A 45 1.16 6.34 2.63
CA ILE A 45 2.09 5.86 3.66
C ILE A 45 3.53 5.83 3.14
N GLU A 46 3.77 5.33 1.93
CA GLU A 46 5.12 5.31 1.33
C GLU A 46 5.70 6.72 1.22
N ASP A 47 4.89 7.69 0.79
CA ASP A 47 5.29 9.07 0.62
C ASP A 47 5.64 9.69 2.00
N ALA A 48 4.77 9.53 3.00
CA ALA A 48 5.04 10.00 4.36
C ALA A 48 6.31 9.37 4.98
N MET A 49 6.53 8.06 4.77
CA MET A 49 7.73 7.38 5.26
C MET A 49 9.00 7.81 4.55
N THR A 50 8.89 8.24 3.29
CA THR A 50 10.03 8.71 2.49
C THR A 50 10.40 10.14 2.85
N GLU A 51 9.40 11.02 3.06
CA GLU A 51 9.60 12.39 3.53
C GLU A 51 10.28 12.43 4.91
N VAL A 52 9.86 11.58 5.85
CA VAL A 52 10.48 11.46 7.18
C VAL A 52 11.95 11.03 7.11
N LYS A 53 12.36 10.29 6.07
CA LYS A 53 13.77 9.88 5.90
C LYS A 53 14.64 10.96 5.23
N ALA A 54 14.02 11.93 4.57
CA ALA A 54 14.72 13.01 3.88
C ALA A 54 14.94 14.26 4.77
N ALA A 55 14.26 14.34 5.91
CA ALA A 55 14.40 15.37 6.94
C ALA A 55 15.41 14.96 8.03
#